data_AF-J9DSI3-F1
#
_entry.id   AF-J9DSI3-F1
#
_cell.length_a   1.000
_cell.length_b   1.000
_cell.length_c   1.000
_cell.angle_alpha   90.00
_cell.angle_beta   90.00
_cell.angle_gamma   90.00
#
_symmetry.space_group_name_H-M   'P 1'
#
loop_
_entity.id
_entity.type
_entity.pdbx_description
1 polymer ?
#
loop_
_entity_poly.entity_id
_entity_poly.type
_entity_poly.pdbx_seq_one_letter_code
_entity_poly.pdbx_strand_id
1 'polypeptide(L)' 'MDFQNRAGGKTGGGGVASWSDANVDRRERLRQLALETIDLQKDPYFMKNHLGGYECKLCLTLHNNEGKI' A
#
# COMPACT_ATOMS: atom_id res chain seq x y z
N MET A 1 27.14 -36.68 -16.36
CA MET A 1 26.20 -35.58 -16.71
C MET A 1 26.16 -34.63 -15.53
N ASP A 2 26.63 -33.41 -15.74
CA ASP A 2 26.86 -32.40 -14.71
C ASP A 2 25.58 -31.61 -14.40
N PHE A 3 25.12 -31.67 -13.16
CA PHE A 3 23.86 -31.06 -12.70
C PHE A 3 24.05 -29.72 -11.97
N GLN A 4 25.22 -29.09 -12.08
CA GLN A 4 25.59 -27.95 -11.23
C GLN A 4 25.20 -26.57 -11.77
N ASN A 5 24.63 -26.47 -12.99
CA ASN A 5 24.34 -25.17 -13.61
C ASN A 5 22.97 -25.10 -14.30
N ARG A 6 21.97 -25.83 -13.80
CA ARG A 6 20.60 -25.63 -14.27
C ARG A 6 19.94 -24.54 -13.43
N ALA A 7 20.24 -23.28 -13.76
CA ALA A 7 19.39 -22.14 -13.45
C ALA A 7 18.06 -22.29 -14.21
N GLY A 8 17.32 -23.34 -13.87
CA GLY A 8 16.08 -23.73 -14.48
C GLY A 8 14.95 -23.09 -13.69
N GLY A 9 14.59 -21.87 -14.06
CA GLY A 9 13.18 -21.49 -13.98
C GLY A 9 12.39 -22.57 -14.70
N LYS A 10 11.54 -23.28 -13.96
CA LYS A 10 10.62 -24.29 -14.50
C LYS A 10 9.86 -23.69 -15.68
N THR A 11 9.99 -24.30 -16.86
CA THR A 11 9.20 -23.92 -18.03
C THR A 11 7.72 -24.02 -17.67
N GLY A 12 6.99 -22.91 -17.79
CA GLY A 12 5.59 -22.77 -17.36
C GLY A 12 5.36 -22.07 -16.02
N GLY A 13 6.39 -21.74 -15.24
CA GLY A 13 6.27 -20.84 -14.08
C GLY A 13 6.65 -19.44 -14.50
N GLY A 14 5.69 -18.51 -14.57
CA GLY A 14 5.94 -17.10 -14.87
C GLY A 14 7.22 -16.61 -14.18
N GLY A 15 8.10 -15.99 -14.95
CA GLY A 15 9.47 -15.65 -14.53
C GLY A 15 9.50 -14.96 -13.17
N VAL A 16 10.62 -15.12 -12.45
CA VAL A 16 10.89 -14.37 -11.21
C VAL A 16 10.63 -12.90 -11.50
N ALA A 17 9.63 -12.32 -10.83
CA ALA A 17 9.24 -10.93 -11.04
C ALA A 17 10.48 -10.05 -10.92
N SER A 18 10.67 -9.13 -11.86
CA SER A 18 11.77 -8.17 -11.78
C SER A 18 11.68 -7.42 -10.44
N TRP A 19 12.82 -7.02 -9.89
CA TRP A 19 12.88 -6.21 -8.68
C TRP A 19 11.99 -4.96 -8.76
N SER A 20 11.78 -4.42 -9.96
CA SER A 20 10.83 -3.34 -10.24
C SER A 20 9.38 -3.72 -9.94
N ASP A 21 8.91 -4.86 -10.46
CA ASP A 21 7.54 -5.32 -10.31
C ASP A 21 7.23 -5.71 -8.86
N ALA A 22 8.18 -6.38 -8.19
CA ALA A 22 8.05 -6.74 -6.78
C ALA A 22 7.98 -5.50 -5.86
N ASN A 23 8.64 -4.40 -6.23
CA ASN A 23 8.59 -3.15 -5.48
C ASN A 23 7.26 -2.40 -5.68
N VAL A 24 6.68 -2.45 -6.88
CA VAL A 24 5.37 -1.86 -7.17
C VAL A 24 4.27 -2.59 -6.40
N ASP A 25 4.24 -3.93 -6.48
CA ASP A 25 3.31 -4.77 -5.73
C ASP A 25 3.39 -4.51 -4.22
N ARG A 26 4.62 -4.46 -3.68
CA ARG A 26 4.84 -4.14 -2.26
C ARG A 26 4.28 -2.77 -1.89
N ARG A 27 4.50 -1.75 -2.73
CA ARG A 27 4.01 -0.39 -2.46
C ARG A 27 2.49 -0.34 -2.47
N GLU A 28 1.84 -0.99 -3.42
CA GLU A 28 0.38 -1.04 -3.51
C GLU A 28 -0.22 -1.79 -2.33
N ARG A 29 0.40 -2.90 -1.92
CA ARG A 29 -0.05 -3.70 -0.79
C ARG A 29 0.11 -2.96 0.54
N LEU A 30 1.22 -2.24 0.75
CA LEU A 30 1.41 -1.36 1.92
C LEU A 30 0.36 -0.26 1.97
N ARG A 31 -0.06 0.28 0.81
CA ARG A 31 -1.12 1.27 0.73
C ARG A 31 -2.48 0.69 1.12
N GLN A 32 -2.80 -0.52 0.67
CA GLN A 32 -4.02 -1.23 1.05
C GLN A 32 -4.05 -1.54 2.55
N LEU A 33 -2.94 -2.05 3.10
CA LEU A 33 -2.79 -2.31 4.54
C LEU A 33 -2.97 -1.03 5.37
N ALA A 34 -2.35 0.08 4.97
CA ALA A 34 -2.51 1.36 5.66
C ALA A 34 -3.97 1.82 5.69
N LEU A 35 -4.69 1.69 4.57
CA LEU A 35 -6.12 2.04 4.48
C LEU A 35 -7.00 1.10 5.31
N GLU A 36 -6.65 -0.18 5.41
CA GLU A 36 -7.39 -1.15 6.24
C GLU A 36 -7.18 -0.91 7.75
N THR A 37 -6.00 -0.41 8.14
CA THR A 37 -5.64 -0.19 9.55
C THR A 37 -6.14 1.13 10.13
N ILE A 38 -6.50 2.11 9.30
CA ILE A 38 -6.99 3.41 9.77
C ILE A 38 -8.50 3.32 9.90
N ASP A 39 -8.97 3.04 11.11
CA ASP A 39 -10.37 3.28 11.46
C ASP A 39 -10.55 4.79 11.69
N LEU A 40 -10.93 5.50 10.63
CA LEU A 40 -11.16 6.96 10.66
C LEU A 40 -12.17 7.38 11.73
N GLN A 41 -13.06 6.49 12.18
CA GLN A 41 -14.03 6.81 13.23
C GLN A 41 -13.43 6.74 14.64
N LYS A 42 -12.34 5.97 14.81
CA LYS A 42 -11.65 5.80 16.10
C LYS A 42 -10.51 6.76 16.31
N ASP A 43 -10.02 7.42 15.26
CA ASP A 43 -8.91 8.36 15.40
C ASP A 43 -9.40 9.69 16.03
N PRO A 44 -9.01 10.04 17.26
CA PRO A 44 -9.48 11.23 17.96
C PRO A 44 -8.98 12.55 17.32
N TYR A 45 -8.05 12.46 16.37
CA TYR A 45 -7.49 13.61 15.67
C TYR A 45 -8.05 13.78 14.26
N PHE A 46 -8.84 12.84 13.77
CA PHE A 46 -9.47 12.89 12.46
C PHE A 46 -10.99 13.05 12.61
N MET A 47 -11.55 14.14 12.07
CA MET A 47 -12.98 14.40 12.16
C MET A 47 -13.57 14.74 10.80
N LYS A 48 -14.78 14.26 10.54
CA LYS A 48 -15.53 14.63 9.33
C LYS A 48 -16.29 15.93 9.59
N ASN A 49 -16.02 16.94 8.78
CA ASN A 49 -16.74 18.20 8.79
C ASN A 49 -18.17 18.02 8.21
N HIS A 50 -19.12 18.85 8.64
CA HIS A 50 -20.49 18.96 8.10
C HIS A 50 -20.55 19.20 6.58
N LEU A 51 -19.47 19.69 5.97
CA LEU A 51 -19.31 19.89 4.52
C LEU A 51 -18.77 18.64 3.79
N GLY A 52 -18.49 17.55 4.50
CA GLY A 52 -18.00 16.29 3.93
C GLY A 52 -16.48 16.18 3.78
N GLY A 53 -15.71 17.21 4.14
CA GLY A 53 -14.24 17.17 4.20
C GLY A 53 -13.70 16.59 5.50
N TYR A 54 -12.43 16.22 5.52
CA TYR A 54 -11.76 15.69 6.71
C TYR A 54 -10.85 16.73 7.34
N GLU A 55 -10.98 16.94 8.64
CA GLU A 55 -10.13 17.83 9.43
C GLU A 55 -9.11 16.99 10.22
N CYS A 56 -7.82 17.27 10.01
CA CYS A 56 -6.74 16.65 10.76
C CYS A 56 -6.24 17.62 11.84
N LYS A 57 -6.47 17.29 13.12
CA LYS A 57 -5.98 18.09 14.25
C LYS A 57 -4.45 18.10 14.40
N LEU A 58 -3.75 17.10 13.88
CA LEU A 58 -2.27 17.10 13.92
C LEU A 58 -1.68 18.12 12.95
N CYS A 59 -2.23 18.21 11.75
CA CYS A 59 -1.70 19.06 10.68
C CYS A 59 -2.39 20.43 10.63
N LEU A 60 -3.52 20.59 11.32
CA LEU A 60 -4.40 21.77 11.25
C LEU A 60 -4.84 22.09 9.81
N THR A 61 -4.99 21.05 8.98
CA THR A 61 -5.35 21.14 7.57
C THR A 61 -6.62 20.36 7.25
N LEU A 62 -7.30 20.80 6.19
CA LEU A 62 -8.42 20.09 5.58
C LEU A 62 -7.91 19.14 4.50
N HIS A 63 -8.27 17.87 4.61
CA HIS A 63 -7.94 16.80 3.67
C HIS A 63 -9.20 16.42 2.88
N ASN A 64 -9.07 16.31 1.56
CA ASN A 64 -10.16 15.92 0.66
C ASN A 64 -10.29 14.40 0.49
N ASN A 65 -9.38 13.61 1.06
CA ASN A 65 -9.34 12.16 0.89
C ASN A 65 -8.77 11.50 2.15
N GLU A 66 -9.37 10.38 2.54
CA GLU A 66 -8.97 9.51 3.65
C GLU A 66 -7.54 8.97 3.47
N GLY A 67 -7.12 8.75 2.21
CA GLY A 67 -5.79 8.23 1.87
C GLY A 67 -4.69 9.27 1.63
N LYS A 68 -4.96 10.55 1.85
CA LYS A 68 -4.00 11.67 1.74
C LYS A 68 -3.81 12.30 3.13
N ILE A 69 -3.46 11.45 4.09
CA ILE A 69 -2.86 11.83 5.37
C ILE A 69 -1.35 11.80 5.17
#